data_AF-A0AAT9H9M8-F1
#
_entry.id   AF-A0AAT9H9M8-F1
#
_cell.length_a   1.000
_cell.length_b   1.000
_cell.length_c   1.000
_cell.angle_alpha   90.00
_cell.angle_beta   90.00
_cell.angle_gamma   90.00
#
_symmetry.space_group_name_H-M   'P 1'
#
loop_
_entity.id
_entity.type
_entity.pdbx_description
1 polymer ?
#
loop_
_entity_poly.entity_id
_entity_poly.type
_entity_poly.pdbx_seq_one_letter_code
_entity_poly.pdbx_strand_id
1 'polypeptide(L)' 'MVLDDADLDYAVDAAVFSRYVHQGQVCMAANRVLVDRSVAGEFTEKFVAKVRSSRPATRATRRRSSAR' A
#
# COMPACT_ATOMS: atom_id res chain seq x y z
N MET A 1 -3.93 -13.50 0.17
CA MET A 1 -4.95 -13.67 -0.89
C MET A 1 -6.14 -12.83 -0.48
N VAL A 2 -6.83 -12.21 -1.42
CA VAL A 2 -8.05 -11.43 -1.19
C VAL A 2 -9.17 -12.16 -1.92
N LEU A 3 -10.14 -12.67 -1.17
CA LEU A 3 -11.30 -13.40 -1.70
C LEU A 3 -12.48 -12.44 -1.91
N ASP A 4 -13.57 -12.94 -2.48
CA ASP A 4 -14.78 -12.17 -2.78
C ASP A 4 -15.52 -11.67 -1.54
N ASP A 5 -15.34 -12.34 -0.40
CA ASP A 5 -15.91 -12.00 0.90
C ASP A 5 -14.96 -11.17 1.81
N ALA A 6 -13.78 -10.83 1.31
CA ALA A 6 -12.78 -10.12 2.10
C ALA A 6 -13.15 -8.65 2.34
N ASP A 7 -12.85 -8.14 3.53
CA ASP A 7 -12.84 -6.70 3.78
C ASP A 7 -11.76 -6.03 2.92
N LEU A 8 -12.18 -5.32 1.88
CA LEU A 8 -11.29 -4.72 0.89
C LEU A 8 -10.46 -3.58 1.45
N ASP A 9 -10.99 -2.78 2.37
CA ASP A 9 -10.26 -1.64 2.92
C ASP A 9 -9.13 -2.13 3.83
N TYR A 10 -9.44 -3.13 4.67
CA TYR A 10 -8.43 -3.81 5.47
C TYR A 10 -7.39 -4.53 4.59
N ALA A 11 -7.84 -5.23 3.54
CA ALA A 11 -6.95 -5.94 2.63
C ALA A 11 -5.99 -4.98 1.90
N VAL A 12 -6.46 -3.81 1.48
CA VAL A 12 -5.63 -2.76 0.86
C VAL A 12 -4.58 -2.25 1.84
N ASP A 13 -4.97 -1.93 3.08
CA ASP A 13 -4.05 -1.42 4.08
C ASP A 13 -2.97 -2.45 4.45
N ALA A 14 -3.37 -3.71 4.63
CA ALA A 14 -2.45 -4.82 4.87
C ALA A 14 -1.49 -5.03 3.67
N ALA A 15 -2.00 -4.98 2.44
CA ALA A 15 -1.18 -5.14 1.24
C ALA A 15 -0.16 -4.01 1.06
N VAL A 16 -0.57 -2.76 1.27
CA VAL A 16 0.34 -1.60 1.19
C VAL A 16 1.41 -1.69 2.27
N PHE A 17 1.03 -2.00 3.51
CA PHE A 17 1.98 -2.18 4.60
C PHE A 17 2.97 -3.31 4.29
N SER A 18 2.47 -4.49 3.93
CA SER A 18 3.30 -5.66 3.64
C SER A 18 4.28 -5.43 2.49
N ARG A 19 3.88 -4.66 1.46
CA ARG A 19 4.74 -4.37 0.30
C ARG A 19 5.79 -3.29 0.57
N TYR A 20 5.42 -2.24 1.29
CA TYR A 20 6.18 -0.99 1.36
C TYR A 20 6.73 -0.63 2.73
N VAL A 21 6.46 -1.43 3.77
CA VAL A 21 7.13 -1.27 5.07
C VAL A 21 8.66 -1.31 4.87
N HIS A 22 9.37 -0.39 5.52
CA HIS A 22 10.81 -0.16 5.29
C HIS A 22 11.17 -0.06 3.80
N GLN A 23 10.35 0.62 2.99
CA GLN A 23 10.56 0.76 1.54
C GLN A 23 10.66 -0.59 0.81
N GLY A 24 10.04 -1.64 1.37
CA GLY A 24 10.12 -3.00 0.83
C GLY A 24 11.46 -3.70 1.06
N GLN A 25 12.33 -3.19 1.95
CA GLN A 25 13.61 -3.81 2.31
C GLN A 25 13.47 -4.89 3.40
N VAL A 26 12.29 -5.50 3.49
CA VAL A 26 12.02 -6.63 4.39
C VAL A 26 12.05 -7.91 3.57
N CYS A 27 12.76 -8.94 4.06
CA CYS A 27 12.87 -10.24 3.37
C CYS A 27 11.51 -10.92 3.13
N MET A 28 10.54 -10.67 4.02
CA MET A 28 9.16 -11.18 3.94
C MET A 28 8.19 -10.19 3.29
N ALA A 29 8.67 -9.13 2.61
CA ALA A 29 7.79 -8.20 1.92
C ALA A 29 6.99 -8.93 0.83
N ALA A 30 5.67 -8.68 0.78
CA ALA A 30 4.81 -9.30 -0.21
C ALA A 30 5.17 -8.82 -1.62
N ASN A 31 5.62 -9.72 -2.51
CA ASN A 31 5.91 -9.40 -3.90
C ASN A 31 4.69 -9.57 -4.83
N ARG A 32 3.71 -10.36 -4.41
CA ARG A 32 2.48 -10.65 -5.17
C ARG A 32 1.29 -10.66 -4.24
N VAL A 33 0.18 -10.10 -4.69
CA VAL A 33 -1.12 -10.20 -4.04
C VAL A 33 -2.05 -10.90 -5.02
N LEU A 34 -2.58 -12.06 -4.61
CA LEU A 34 -3.58 -12.78 -5.39
C LEU A 34 -4.95 -12.28 -4.95
N VAL A 35 -5.76 -11.87 -5.91
CA VAL A 35 -7.07 -11.24 -5.69
C VAL A 35 -8.10 -11.97 -6.53
N ASP A 36 -9.25 -12.27 -5.94
CA ASP A 36 -10.37 -12.84 -6.67
C ASP A 36 -10.81 -11.91 -7.80
N ARG A 37 -11.20 -12.50 -8.93
CA ARG A 37 -11.52 -11.74 -10.15
C ARG A 37 -12.70 -10.80 -9.96
N SER A 38 -13.66 -11.14 -9.09
CA SER A 38 -14.85 -10.33 -8.81
C SER A 38 -14.53 -9.00 -8.14
N VAL A 39 -13.49 -8.95 -7.29
CA VAL A 39 -13.10 -7.75 -6.51
C VAL A 39 -11.79 -7.11 -6.98
N ALA A 40 -11.11 -7.72 -7.97
CA ALA A 40 -9.81 -7.26 -8.45
C ALA A 40 -9.79 -5.80 -8.93
N GLY A 41 -10.85 -5.32 -9.57
CA GLY A 41 -10.96 -3.94 -10.05
C GLY A 41 -10.93 -2.94 -8.90
N GLU A 42 -11.89 -3.07 -7.98
CA GLU A 42 -12.03 -2.18 -6.82
C GLU A 42 -10.77 -2.23 -5.93
N PHE A 43 -10.25 -3.42 -5.65
CA PHE A 43 -9.02 -3.59 -4.88
C PHE A 43 -7.85 -2.83 -5.53
N THR A 44 -7.68 -2.95 -6.85
CA THR A 44 -6.58 -2.31 -7.58
C THR A 44 -6.69 -0.80 -7.51
N GLU A 45 -7.88 -0.24 -7.71
CA GLU A 45 -8.11 1.20 -7.64
C GLU A 45 -7.79 1.76 -6.25
N LYS A 46 -8.32 1.13 -5.19
CA LYS A 46 -8.05 1.51 -3.80
C LYS A 46 -6.57 1.37 -3.44
N PHE A 47 -5.93 0.27 -3.84
CA PHE A 47 -4.51 0.03 -3.61
C PHE A 47 -3.65 1.12 -4.26
N VAL A 48 -3.88 1.43 -5.54
CA VAL A 48 -3.14 2.47 -6.26
C VAL A 48 -3.35 3.85 -5.63
N ALA A 49 -4.59 4.19 -5.26
CA ALA A 49 -4.90 5.45 -4.59
C ALA A 49 -4.14 5.58 -3.25
N LYS A 50 -4.15 4.52 -2.43
CA LYS A 50 -3.45 4.49 -1.14
C LYS A 50 -1.94 4.66 -1.32
N VAL A 51 -1.33 3.90 -2.25
CA VAL A 51 0.11 4.01 -2.54
C VAL A 51 0.48 5.41 -3.03
N ARG A 52 -0.33 6.03 -3.90
CA ARG A 52 -0.10 7.41 -4.37
C ARG A 52 -0.18 8.44 -3.25
N SER A 53 -1.07 8.23 -2.28
CA SER A 53 -1.17 9.10 -1.10
C SER A 53 0.01 8.90 -0.13
N SER A 54 0.62 7.71 -0.13
CA SER A 54 1.78 7.41 0.70
C SER A 54 3.02 8.11 0.13
N ARG A 55 3.45 9.18 0.79
CA ARG A 55 4.65 9.92 0.38
C ARG A 55 5.85 9.38 1.17
N PRO A 56 6.89 8.84 0.52
CA PRO A 56 8.12 8.49 1.23
C PRO A 56 8.72 9.77 1.83
N ALA A 57 9.14 9.70 3.09
CA ALA A 57 9.77 10.81 3.80
C ALA A 57 11.13 11.13 3.16
N THR A 58 11.14 12.01 2.15
CA THR A 58 12.37 12.47 1.50
C THR A 58 12.99 13.63 2.28
N ARG A 59 14.32 13.79 2.19
CA ARG A 59 15.06 14.92 2.81
C ARG A 59 14.51 16.29 2.38
N ALA A 60 13.97 16.38 1.16
CA ALA A 60 13.29 17.57 0.64
C ALA A 60 12.01 17.93 1.42
N THR A 61 11.31 16.92 1.96
CA THR A 61 10.09 17.13 2.76
C THR A 61 10.42 17.57 4.19
N ARG A 62 11.52 17.08 4.79
CA ARG A 62 12.00 17.52 6.13
C ARG A 62 12.47 18.99 6.16
N ARG A 63 13.12 19.49 5.09
CA ARG A 63 13.55 20.91 5.01
C ARG A 63 12.39 21.91 4.95
N ARG A 64 11.18 21.47 4.56
CA ARG A 64 9.99 22.33 4.52
C ARG A 64 9.27 22.43 5.88
N SER A 65 9.53 21.51 6.82
CA SER A 65 8.88 21.52 8.14
C SER A 65 9.70 22.22 9.23
N SER A 66 11.00 22.48 9.03
CA SER A 66 11.82 23.26 9.99
C SER A 66 11.93 24.75 9.64
N ALA A 67 11.11 25.22 8.68
CA ALA A 67 11.00 26.63 8.29
C ALA A 67 9.67 27.25 8.78
N ARG A 68 9.06 26.67 9.81
CA ARG A 68 7.95 27.23 10.58
C ARG A 68 8.31 27.26 12.04
#